data_AF-A0A5D0HMK8-F1
#
_entry.id   AF-A0A5D0HMK8-F1
#
_cell.length_a   1.000
_cell.length_b   1.000
_cell.length_c   1.000
_cell.angle_alpha   90.00
_cell.angle_beta   90.00
_cell.angle_gamma   90.00
#
_symmetry.space_group_name_H-M   'P 1'
#
loop_
_entity.id
_entity.type
_entity.pdbx_description
1 polymer ?
#
loop_
_entity_poly.entity_id
_entity_poly.type
_entity_poly.pdbx_seq_one_letter_code
_entity_poly.pdbx_strand_id
1 'polypeptide(L)' 'LIVECKAPKITINQSTFDQIAQYNLALNATYLMVTNGLNHYYCQMDFDNERYNFLKDIPNYKV' A
#
# COMPACT_ATOMS: atom_id res chain seq x y z
N LEU A 1 -5.32 -7.89 0.77
CA LEU A 1 -4.24 -7.00 1.26
C LEU A 1 -2.96 -7.41 0.54
N ILE A 2 -2.26 -6.47 -0.07
CA ILE A 2 -0.89 -6.66 -0.58
C ILE A 2 0.07 -5.82 0.26
N VAL A 3 1.27 -6.36 0.52
CA VAL A 3 2.31 -5.69 1.30
C VAL A 3 3.61 -5.67 0.49
N GLU A 4 4.16 -4.48 0.30
CA GLU A 4 5.48 -4.26 -0.29
C GLU A 4 6.50 -3.98 0.84
N CYS A 5 7.51 -4.83 0.93
CA CYS A 5 8.56 -4.74 1.96
C CYS A 5 9.89 -4.30 1.36
N LYS A 6 10.47 -3.23 1.89
CA LYS A 6 11.82 -2.74 1.54
C LYS A 6 12.79 -2.95 2.71
N ALA A 7 14.08 -2.89 2.41
CA ALA A 7 15.10 -2.91 3.45
C ALA A 7 15.03 -1.63 4.31
N PRO A 8 15.36 -1.68 5.62
CA PRO A 8 15.25 -0.53 6.53
C PRO A 8 15.97 0.75 6.10
N LYS A 9 17.08 0.60 5.37
CA LYS A 9 17.87 1.72 4.82
C LYS A 9 17.23 2.41 3.62
N ILE A 10 16.17 1.85 3.03
CA ILE A 10 15.51 2.40 1.86
C ILE A 10 14.39 3.32 2.31
N THR A 11 14.46 4.58 1.88
CA THR A 11 13.39 5.56 2.10
C THR A 11 12.19 5.19 1.24
N ILE A 12 11.02 5.06 1.88
CA ILE A 12 9.75 4.90 1.16
C ILE A 12 9.40 6.23 0.51
N ASN A 13 9.18 6.21 -0.79
CA ASN A 13 8.88 7.36 -1.63
C ASN A 13 7.84 6.98 -2.69
N GLN A 14 7.49 7.93 -3.56
CA GLN A 14 6.50 7.73 -4.61
C GLN A 14 6.78 6.50 -5.48
N SER A 15 8.03 6.23 -5.87
CA SER A 15 8.35 5.07 -6.72
C SER A 15 8.10 3.73 -6.02
N THR A 16 8.14 3.70 -4.68
CA THR A 16 7.76 2.51 -3.91
C THR A 16 6.25 2.28 -3.97
N PHE A 17 5.46 3.35 -3.94
CA PHE A 17 4.01 3.29 -4.13
C PHE A 17 3.64 2.92 -5.57
N ASP A 18 4.37 3.44 -6.56
CA ASP A 18 4.13 3.12 -7.97
C ASP A 18 4.40 1.63 -8.28
N GLN A 19 5.37 1.01 -7.59
CA GLN A 19 5.62 -0.43 -7.71
C GLN A 19 4.43 -1.26 -7.20
N ILE A 20 3.98 -1.01 -5.97
CA ILE A 20 2.88 -1.79 -5.40
C ILE A 20 1.56 -1.52 -6.13
N ALA A 21 1.36 -0.29 -6.63
CA ALA A 21 0.27 0.09 -7.53
C ALA A 21 0.22 -0.78 -8.78
N GLN A 22 1.35 -0.93 -9.47
CA GLN A 22 1.46 -1.72 -10.69
C GLN A 22 1.13 -3.20 -10.43
N TYR A 23 1.59 -3.77 -9.32
CA TYR A 23 1.21 -5.13 -8.93
C TYR A 23 -0.28 -5.23 -8.61
N ASN A 24 -0.84 -4.21 -7.99
CA ASN A 24 -2.25 -4.22 -7.59
C ASN A 24 -3.22 -4.16 -8.77
N LEU A 25 -2.81 -3.65 -9.93
CA LEU A 25 -3.60 -3.72 -11.16
C LEU A 25 -3.91 -5.16 -11.60
N ALA A 26 -3.01 -6.10 -11.30
CA ALA A 26 -3.20 -7.52 -11.61
C ALA A 26 -3.92 -8.28 -10.49
N LEU A 27 -3.74 -7.86 -9.24
CA LEU A 27 -4.22 -8.56 -8.05
C LEU A 27 -5.57 -8.05 -7.54
N ASN A 28 -5.96 -6.83 -7.90
CA ASN A 28 -7.19 -6.16 -7.46
C ASN A 28 -7.39 -6.18 -5.93
N ALA A 29 -6.33 -5.94 -5.16
CA ALA A 29 -6.45 -5.83 -3.71
C ALA A 29 -7.00 -4.46 -3.28
N THR A 30 -7.94 -4.47 -2.35
CA THR A 30 -8.56 -3.25 -1.78
C THR A 30 -7.60 -2.46 -0.89
N TYR A 31 -6.72 -3.17 -0.18
CA TYR A 31 -5.78 -2.58 0.77
C TYR A 31 -4.34 -2.88 0.36
N LEU A 32 -3.52 -1.86 0.44
CA LEU A 32 -2.10 -1.84 0.14
C LEU A 32 -1.33 -1.39 1.39
N MET A 33 -0.18 -1.98 1.61
CA MET A 33 0.73 -1.58 2.67
C MET A 33 2.15 -1.49 2.11
N VAL A 34 2.87 -0.44 2.47
CA VAL A 34 4.28 -0.28 2.15
C VAL A 34 5.07 -0.10 3.43
N THR A 35 6.13 -0.89 3.61
CA THR A 35 6.96 -0.81 4.80
C THR A 35 8.43 -1.05 4.53
N ASN A 36 9.28 -0.41 5.34
CA ASN A 36 10.71 -0.70 5.43
C ASN A 36 11.09 -1.19 6.84
N GLY A 37 10.12 -1.57 7.67
CA GLY A 37 10.32 -1.97 9.06
C GLY A 37 10.53 -0.83 10.06
N LEU A 38 10.72 0.41 9.60
CA LEU A 38 10.77 1.61 10.44
C LEU A 38 9.55 2.51 10.22
N ASN A 39 9.17 2.67 8.96
CA ASN A 39 7.99 3.40 8.54
C ASN A 39 7.00 2.44 7.88
N HIS A 40 5.73 2.68 8.14
CA HIS A 40 4.61 1.90 7.64
C HIS A 40 3.59 2.86 7.05
N TYR A 41 3.19 2.60 5.81
CA TYR A 41 2.16 3.37 5.12
C TYR A 41 1.07 2.43 4.64
N TYR A 42 -0.17 2.86 4.83
CA TYR A 42 -1.35 2.10 4.46
C TYR A 42 -2.14 2.90 3.45
N CYS A 43 -2.60 2.24 2.39
CA CYS A 43 -3.44 2.83 1.38
C CYS A 43 -4.65 1.94 1.10
N GLN A 44 -5.79 2.55 0.88
CA GLN A 44 -6.93 1.92 0.26
C GLN A 44 -6.97 2.30 -1.22
N MET A 45 -7.19 1.32 -2.08
CA MET A 45 -7.43 1.56 -3.49
C MET A 45 -8.87 2.02 -3.67
N ASP A 46 -9.04 3.20 -4.24
CA ASP A 46 -10.29 3.68 -4.81
C ASP A 46 -10.27 3.34 -6.31
N PHE A 47 -10.94 2.25 -6.67
CA PHE A 47 -10.99 1.78 -8.06
C PHE A 47 -11.90 2.64 -8.94
N ASP A 48 -12.89 3.33 -8.35
CA ASP A 48 -13.80 4.21 -9.08
C ASP A 48 -13.11 5.50 -9.52
N ASN A 49 -12.23 6.05 -8.67
CA ASN A 49 -11.47 7.27 -8.96
C ASN A 49 -10.00 7.02 -9.34
N GLU A 50 -9.58 5.75 -9.41
CA GLU A 50 -8.19 5.32 -9.64
C GLU A 50 -7.17 6.03 -8.74
N ARG A 51 -7.49 6.12 -7.44
CA ARG A 51 -6.71 6.89 -6.45
C ARG A 51 -6.33 6.09 -5.22
N TYR A 52 -5.25 6.52 -4.58
CA TYR A 52 -4.81 6.01 -3.29
C TYR A 52 -5.31 6.90 -2.16
N ASN A 53 -6.14 6.32 -1.31
CA ASN A 53 -6.54 6.96 -0.06
C ASN A 53 -5.59 6.51 1.05
N PHE A 54 -4.74 7.41 1.51
CA PHE A 54 -3.85 7.13 2.64
C PHE A 54 -4.65 6.92 3.91
N LEU A 55 -4.40 5.80 4.55
CA LEU A 55 -5.02 5.40 5.80
C LEU A 55 -4.02 5.58 6.94
N LYS A 56 -4.54 6.00 8.10
CA LYS A 56 -3.76 6.00 9.34
C LYS A 56 -3.49 4.57 9.83
N ASP A 57 -4.45 3.69 9.63
CA ASP A 57 -4.37 2.28 10.00
C ASP A 57 -5.27 1.44 9.10
N ILE A 58 -5.01 0.13 9.02
CA ILE A 58 -5.89 -0.78 8.26
C ILE A 58 -7.16 -1.01 9.08
N PRO A 59 -8.36 -0.89 8.48
CA PRO A 59 -9.59 -1.19 9.19
C PRO A 59 -9.58 -2.64 9.69
N ASN A 60 -10.06 -2.85 10.91
CA ASN A 60 -10.19 -4.18 11.50
C ASN A 60 -10.95 -5.11 10.55
N TYR A 61 -10.41 -6.32 10.38
CA TYR A 61 -11.08 -7.37 9.63
C TYR A 61 -12.43 -7.67 10.29
N LYS A 62 -13.52 -7.35 9.58
CA LYS A 62 -14.86 -7.73 9.99
C LYS A 62 -15.10 -9.13 9.44
N VAL A 63 -15.22 -10.08 10.36
CA VAL A 63 -15.58 -11.48 10.10
C VAL A 63 -17.05 -11.57 9.73
#